data_AF-A0A516WY94-F1
#
_entry.id   AF-A0A516WY94-F1
#
_cell.length_a   1.000
_cell.length_b   1.000
_cell.length_c   1.000
_cell.angle_alpha   90.00
_cell.angle_beta   90.00
_cell.angle_gamma   90.00
#
_symmetry.space_group_name_H-M   'P 1'
#
loop_
_entity.id
_entity.type
_entity.pdbx_description
1 polymer ?
#
loop_
_entity_poly.entity_id
_entity_poly.type
_entity_poly.pdbx_seq_one_letter_code
_entity_poly.pdbx_strand_id
1 'polypeptide(L)'
;MRIARTRPGSARRGVATAALAVSVVLGVTTSPVPAVASAETFFFDDIGSTAVPRANCGPGSLPETGMQGDVPAEDRNNGRSTQAYRCNMSLVGGLQDRGGGLLSVTYDHCSYTSTFFPGNLLNPTTPGVQVLDVSNPAQPVLSTTLNEPAMLGGTWESLKVNKARKLLAATAVPIAAGTGYFSVYDISDCAHPRLLNRGAGSDVTMPLPFISHEGGFSPDGNTYWVSGPAPGFLTAIDISNPAEPRIIWQGLHGLGGHGFGITPDGNRMYLSNLGGITVLDISAVQRGDSYPTVPQIATYLWTDGFFNQHSIPVTYGDKPYIFTVDETGGGGIKVFDVADPAHAEIVQKIKLEIQLPANTAANLRSSQGGSVFSYDPHYCVVDRPADPTALACSWESSGIRVFDIRDLNRISEIAYYNPPAQTGKNVQLTNSPHALSSLIGVSLFNFVPLARGVFEGKTDPRVAFGPRAGMVAFGDLSADWCFSPPEFHGNQIWTSCSDNGFMALQLDDTVYQPPANQAPTYGQ
;
A
#
# COMPACT_ATOMS: atom_id res chain seq x y z
N MET A 1 71.07 -15.95 -40.76
CA MET A 1 70.73 -15.05 -41.89
C MET A 1 69.59 -14.14 -41.46
N ARG A 2 69.66 -12.87 -41.82
CA ARG A 2 68.92 -11.70 -41.29
C ARG A 2 67.38 -11.74 -41.47
N ILE A 3 66.68 -11.24 -40.44
CA ILE A 3 65.60 -10.19 -40.41
C ILE A 3 64.34 -10.48 -41.28
N ALA A 4 63.09 -10.46 -40.79
CA ALA A 4 62.40 -9.28 -40.26
C ALA A 4 61.15 -9.60 -39.41
N ARG A 5 60.86 -8.68 -38.48
CA ARG A 5 59.65 -8.57 -37.64
C ARG A 5 58.50 -7.90 -38.38
N THR A 6 57.26 -8.31 -38.10
CA THR A 6 56.06 -7.44 -38.12
C THR A 6 55.12 -7.82 -36.96
N ARG A 7 54.63 -6.80 -36.24
CA ARG A 7 53.79 -6.86 -35.03
C ARG A 7 52.39 -7.45 -35.29
N PRO A 8 51.71 -8.06 -34.31
CA PRO A 8 50.28 -8.34 -34.40
C PRO A 8 49.46 -7.13 -33.93
N GLY A 9 48.63 -6.60 -34.82
CA GLY A 9 47.59 -5.62 -34.53
C GLY A 9 46.28 -6.31 -34.12
N SER A 10 45.58 -5.70 -33.17
CA SER A 10 44.34 -6.12 -32.52
C SER A 10 43.20 -6.46 -33.49
N ALA A 11 42.62 -7.66 -33.37
CA ALA A 11 41.32 -7.99 -33.95
C ALA A 11 40.22 -7.80 -32.89
N ARG A 12 39.53 -6.66 -32.93
CA ARG A 12 38.24 -6.46 -32.26
C ARG A 12 37.20 -7.33 -32.97
N ARG A 13 36.66 -8.34 -32.29
CA ARG A 13 35.44 -9.03 -32.71
C ARG A 13 34.24 -8.16 -32.31
N GLY A 14 33.71 -7.40 -33.27
CA GLY A 14 32.36 -6.84 -33.17
C GLY A 14 31.35 -7.93 -33.47
N VAL A 15 30.49 -8.26 -32.51
CA VAL A 15 29.27 -9.03 -32.75
C VAL A 15 28.20 -8.01 -33.09
N ALA A 16 27.77 -8.01 -34.35
CA ALA A 16 26.65 -7.21 -34.82
C ALA A 16 25.35 -7.87 -34.35
N THR A 17 24.61 -7.20 -33.46
CA THR A 17 23.21 -7.51 -33.16
C THR A 17 22.34 -6.88 -34.23
N ALA A 18 21.67 -7.74 -35.02
CA ALA A 18 20.71 -7.32 -36.02
C ALA A 18 19.44 -6.77 -35.32
N ALA A 19 19.17 -5.49 -35.49
CA ALA A 19 17.89 -4.88 -35.14
C ALA A 19 16.89 -5.16 -36.27
N LEU A 20 15.85 -5.95 -35.98
CA LEU A 20 14.68 -6.10 -36.85
C LEU A 20 13.72 -4.95 -36.56
N ALA A 21 13.75 -3.92 -37.41
CA ALA A 21 12.71 -2.90 -37.47
C ALA A 21 11.56 -3.43 -38.34
N VAL A 22 10.43 -3.73 -37.73
CA VAL A 22 9.17 -3.97 -38.46
C VAL A 22 8.43 -2.63 -38.52
N SER A 23 8.48 -1.99 -39.69
CA SER A 23 7.69 -0.79 -39.98
C SER A 23 6.32 -1.23 -40.51
N VAL A 24 5.26 -1.01 -39.73
CA VAL A 24 3.87 -1.14 -40.21
C VAL A 24 3.43 0.22 -40.72
N VAL A 25 3.29 0.37 -42.03
CA VAL A 25 2.66 1.53 -42.65
C VAL A 25 1.15 1.28 -42.69
N LEU A 26 0.40 1.90 -41.78
CA LEU A 26 -1.05 1.99 -41.82
C LEU A 26 -1.45 3.27 -42.55
N GLY A 27 -2.10 3.13 -43.71
CA GLY A 27 -2.71 4.25 -44.42
C GLY A 27 -3.90 4.79 -43.64
N VAL A 28 -3.75 5.98 -43.06
CA VAL A 28 -4.81 6.72 -42.38
C VAL A 28 -5.54 7.59 -43.40
N THR A 29 -6.82 7.31 -43.62
CA THR A 29 -7.74 8.30 -44.20
C THR A 29 -8.07 9.31 -43.11
N THR A 30 -7.72 10.58 -43.33
CA THR A 30 -7.93 11.66 -42.37
C THR A 30 -9.40 12.08 -42.35
N SER A 31 -10.19 11.45 -41.48
CA SER A 31 -11.36 12.12 -40.91
C SER A 31 -10.87 13.04 -39.79
N PRO A 32 -11.40 14.27 -39.62
CA PRO A 32 -11.01 15.14 -38.54
C PRO A 32 -11.55 14.55 -37.23
N VAL A 33 -10.73 13.74 -36.56
CA VAL A 33 -10.96 13.40 -35.16
C VAL A 33 -10.77 14.73 -34.40
N PRO A 34 -11.75 15.22 -33.62
CA PRO A 34 -11.50 16.37 -32.77
C PRO A 34 -10.29 16.04 -31.90
N ALA A 35 -9.31 16.92 -31.88
CA ALA A 35 -8.19 16.80 -30.97
C ALA A 35 -8.76 16.75 -29.54
N VAL A 36 -8.82 15.57 -28.96
CA VAL A 36 -9.03 15.43 -27.52
C VAL A 36 -7.81 16.10 -26.93
N ALA A 37 -8.00 17.24 -26.25
CA ALA A 37 -6.92 17.86 -25.50
C ALA A 37 -6.37 16.77 -24.58
N SER A 38 -5.12 16.36 -24.80
CA SER A 38 -4.47 15.42 -23.90
C SER A 38 -4.41 16.07 -22.53
N ALA A 39 -4.90 15.39 -21.50
CA ALA A 39 -4.75 15.84 -20.13
C ALA A 39 -3.28 16.20 -19.86
N GLU A 40 -3.07 17.31 -19.16
CA GLU A 40 -1.71 17.79 -18.87
C GLU A 40 -0.99 16.83 -17.93
N THR A 41 0.33 16.72 -18.10
CA THR A 41 1.20 15.90 -17.25
C THR A 41 2.23 16.79 -16.57
N PHE A 42 2.20 16.80 -15.24
CA PHE A 42 3.11 17.56 -14.39
C PHE A 42 4.20 16.64 -13.82
N PHE A 43 5.41 17.15 -13.68
CA PHE A 43 6.56 16.42 -13.15
C PHE A 43 7.16 17.14 -11.94
N PHE A 44 7.35 16.42 -10.84
CA PHE A 44 8.00 16.91 -9.63
C PHE A 44 9.32 16.17 -9.38
N ASP A 45 10.41 16.91 -9.33
CA ASP A 45 11.77 16.39 -9.13
C ASP A 45 12.27 16.53 -7.68
N ASP A 46 11.66 17.40 -6.88
CA ASP A 46 11.98 17.51 -5.46
C ASP A 46 11.48 16.26 -4.72
N ILE A 47 12.42 15.43 -4.29
CA ILE A 47 12.16 14.21 -3.51
C ILE A 47 12.11 14.46 -2.00
N GLY A 48 12.31 15.69 -1.53
CA GLY A 48 12.36 16.00 -0.10
C GLY A 48 13.60 15.45 0.61
N SER A 49 14.16 16.25 1.50
CA SER A 49 15.38 15.94 2.27
C SER A 49 15.23 16.20 3.77
N THR A 50 14.00 16.46 4.21
CA THR A 50 13.67 16.76 5.60
C THR A 50 12.70 15.69 6.10
N ALA A 51 13.01 15.11 7.25
CA ALA A 51 12.10 14.21 7.94
C ALA A 51 11.18 15.01 8.86
N VAL A 52 10.01 14.45 9.17
CA VAL A 52 9.17 15.03 10.22
C VAL A 52 9.85 14.89 11.58
N PRO A 53 9.64 15.84 12.52
CA PRO A 53 10.17 15.73 13.86
C PRO A 53 9.82 14.39 14.53
N ARG A 54 10.79 13.82 15.25
CA ARG A 54 10.61 12.60 16.04
C ARG A 54 9.56 12.79 17.14
N ALA A 55 8.86 11.72 17.48
CA ALA A 55 7.96 11.70 18.63
C ALA A 55 8.71 11.88 19.96
N ASN A 56 8.11 12.63 20.88
CA ASN A 56 8.58 12.75 22.26
C ASN A 56 7.99 11.60 23.09
N CYS A 57 8.79 10.57 23.36
CA CYS A 57 8.32 9.37 24.02
C CYS A 57 8.14 9.55 25.53
N GLY A 58 6.92 9.32 26.01
CA GLY A 58 6.55 9.37 27.42
C GLY A 58 6.96 8.10 28.20
N PRO A 59 6.69 8.06 29.51
CA PRO A 59 7.00 6.93 30.38
C PRO A 59 6.43 5.60 29.87
N GLY A 60 7.17 4.50 30.04
CA GLY A 60 6.74 3.15 29.58
C GLY A 60 7.01 2.86 28.10
N SER A 61 7.43 3.86 27.33
CA SER A 61 7.93 3.71 25.97
C SER A 61 9.22 2.87 25.93
N LEU A 62 9.43 2.20 24.80
CA LEU A 62 10.66 1.49 24.46
C LEU A 62 11.12 2.01 23.08
N PRO A 63 11.76 3.20 23.03
CA PRO A 63 12.01 3.88 21.77
C PRO A 63 12.94 3.10 20.83
N GLU A 64 12.89 3.46 19.54
CA GLU A 64 13.89 3.08 18.55
C GLU A 64 15.30 3.44 19.04
N THR A 65 16.24 2.53 18.84
CA THR A 65 17.62 2.66 19.32
C THR A 65 18.50 3.48 18.38
N GLY A 66 18.04 3.67 17.13
CA GLY A 66 18.79 4.35 16.07
C GLY A 66 18.06 5.55 15.47
N MET A 67 18.04 5.55 14.15
CA MET A 67 17.39 6.57 13.33
C MET A 67 15.86 6.41 13.40
N GLN A 68 15.12 7.50 13.26
CA GLN A 68 13.67 7.45 13.16
C GLN A 68 13.25 6.55 12.00
N GLY A 69 12.44 5.53 12.30
CA GLY A 69 11.97 4.55 11.32
C GLY A 69 12.84 3.29 11.19
N ASP A 70 14.04 3.26 11.77
CA ASP A 70 14.97 2.15 11.57
C ASP A 70 14.72 0.98 12.53
N VAL A 71 14.95 -0.23 12.03
CA VAL A 71 15.18 -1.44 12.85
C VAL A 71 16.65 -1.81 12.64
N PRO A 72 17.57 -1.31 13.49
CA PRO A 72 18.99 -1.35 13.17
C PRO A 72 19.51 -2.78 12.95
N ALA A 73 20.44 -2.95 12.00
CA ALA A 73 21.07 -4.24 11.71
C ALA A 73 21.63 -4.93 12.97
N GLU A 74 22.18 -4.15 13.90
CA GLU A 74 22.72 -4.60 15.18
C GLU A 74 21.62 -5.18 16.07
N ASP A 75 20.46 -4.52 16.15
CA ASP A 75 19.32 -4.96 16.95
C ASP A 75 18.64 -6.20 16.37
N ARG A 76 18.63 -6.32 15.04
CA ARG A 76 18.19 -7.53 14.33
C ARG A 76 19.08 -8.72 14.65
N ASN A 77 20.40 -8.51 14.73
CA ASN A 77 21.38 -9.57 14.99
C ASN A 77 21.48 -10.00 16.45
N ASN A 78 21.39 -9.06 17.38
CA ASN A 78 21.51 -9.35 18.82
C ASN A 78 20.16 -9.77 19.45
N GLY A 79 19.07 -9.76 18.68
CA GLY A 79 17.73 -10.13 19.10
C GLY A 79 16.93 -9.02 19.78
N ARG A 80 17.44 -7.79 19.87
CA ARG A 80 16.73 -6.64 20.43
C ARG A 80 15.43 -6.33 19.68
N SER A 81 15.38 -6.58 18.37
CA SER A 81 14.15 -6.39 17.57
C SER A 81 12.99 -7.31 17.97
N THR A 82 13.25 -8.38 18.73
CA THR A 82 12.20 -9.27 19.27
C THR A 82 11.45 -8.69 20.48
N GLN A 83 11.83 -7.50 20.96
CA GLN A 83 11.20 -6.84 22.12
C GLN A 83 10.26 -5.69 21.74
N ALA A 84 9.96 -5.52 20.45
CA ALA A 84 9.25 -4.37 19.88
C ALA A 84 9.99 -3.04 20.02
N TYR A 85 9.48 -2.00 19.37
CA TYR A 85 9.77 -0.60 19.65
C TYR A 85 8.44 0.13 19.81
N ARG A 86 8.32 1.00 20.80
CA ARG A 86 7.07 1.71 21.06
C ARG A 86 7.30 3.08 21.69
N CYS A 87 6.50 4.04 21.26
CA CYS A 87 6.53 5.42 21.75
C CYS A 87 5.10 5.92 21.82
N ASN A 88 4.62 6.25 23.02
CA ASN A 88 3.23 6.72 23.28
C ASN A 88 2.13 5.80 22.71
N MET A 89 2.45 4.54 22.48
CA MET A 89 1.53 3.52 21.99
C MET A 89 1.89 2.17 22.61
N SER A 90 0.90 1.31 22.87
CA SER A 90 1.11 0.01 23.50
C SER A 90 0.14 -1.04 22.95
N LEU A 91 0.51 -2.32 23.03
CA LEU A 91 -0.36 -3.42 22.63
C LEU A 91 -1.43 -3.66 23.70
N VAL A 92 -2.69 -3.68 23.30
CA VAL A 92 -3.83 -4.11 24.14
C VAL A 92 -4.03 -5.61 24.02
N GLY A 93 -4.07 -6.11 22.79
CA GLY A 93 -4.25 -7.51 22.45
C GLY A 93 -4.10 -7.72 20.95
N GLY A 94 -4.16 -8.98 20.52
CA GLY A 94 -3.97 -9.33 19.12
C GLY A 94 -4.17 -10.82 18.88
N LEU A 95 -4.21 -11.18 17.61
CA LEU A 95 -4.29 -12.57 17.16
C LEU A 95 -3.31 -12.77 15.99
N GLN A 96 -2.19 -13.44 16.28
CA GLN A 96 -1.18 -13.79 15.28
C GLN A 96 -1.70 -14.86 14.32
N ASP A 97 -2.27 -15.94 14.88
CA ASP A 97 -2.66 -17.16 14.16
C ASP A 97 -1.63 -17.57 13.10
N ARG A 98 -1.97 -17.46 11.82
CA ARG A 98 -1.10 -17.78 10.68
C ARG A 98 -0.44 -16.57 10.01
N GLY A 99 -0.60 -15.36 10.54
CA GLY A 99 -0.10 -14.11 9.97
C GLY A 99 -1.21 -13.19 9.42
N GLY A 100 -0.85 -11.92 9.19
CA GLY A 100 -1.79 -10.81 8.98
C GLY A 100 -2.21 -10.50 7.54
N GLY A 101 -1.78 -11.29 6.55
CA GLY A 101 -2.01 -10.97 5.14
C GLY A 101 -1.33 -9.65 4.72
N LEU A 102 -1.74 -9.07 3.59
CA LEU A 102 -1.29 -7.73 3.16
C LEU A 102 -2.05 -6.64 3.92
N LEU A 103 -3.35 -6.84 4.16
CA LEU A 103 -4.13 -5.88 4.92
C LEU A 103 -5.21 -6.51 5.77
N SER A 104 -5.80 -5.69 6.63
CA SER A 104 -7.03 -5.93 7.34
C SER A 104 -7.93 -4.70 7.24
N VAL A 105 -9.24 -4.91 7.22
CA VAL A 105 -10.24 -3.83 7.28
C VAL A 105 -11.20 -4.10 8.42
N THR A 106 -11.79 -3.06 9.01
CA THR A 106 -12.66 -3.22 10.18
C THR A 106 -14.07 -2.71 9.93
N TYR A 107 -15.02 -3.27 10.67
CA TYR A 107 -16.40 -2.79 10.72
C TYR A 107 -17.00 -3.14 12.07
N ASP A 108 -17.60 -2.15 12.73
CA ASP A 108 -18.17 -2.31 14.07
C ASP A 108 -17.13 -2.90 15.04
N HIS A 109 -17.38 -4.08 15.60
CA HIS A 109 -16.48 -4.78 16.52
C HIS A 109 -15.67 -5.90 15.83
N CYS A 110 -15.59 -5.90 14.49
CA CYS A 110 -14.92 -6.96 13.74
C CYS A 110 -13.74 -6.48 12.90
N SER A 111 -12.78 -7.38 12.68
CA SER A 111 -11.68 -7.20 11.74
C SER A 111 -11.65 -8.33 10.71
N TYR A 112 -11.43 -7.98 9.44
CA TYR A 112 -11.33 -8.90 8.33
C TYR A 112 -9.89 -8.93 7.83
N THR A 113 -9.16 -10.00 8.12
CA THR A 113 -7.76 -10.15 7.74
C THR A 113 -7.67 -10.82 6.36
N SER A 114 -7.04 -10.12 5.41
CA SER A 114 -6.83 -10.61 4.05
C SER A 114 -6.08 -11.93 4.00
N THR A 115 -6.14 -12.56 2.83
CA THR A 115 -5.43 -13.79 2.52
C THR A 115 -4.29 -13.56 1.55
N PHE A 116 -3.20 -14.28 1.79
CA PHE A 116 -2.07 -14.37 0.89
C PHE A 116 -1.97 -15.75 0.23
N PHE A 117 -1.74 -15.76 -1.08
CA PHE A 117 -1.55 -16.98 -1.87
C PHE A 117 -0.06 -17.19 -2.20
N PRO A 118 0.44 -18.44 -2.25
CA PRO A 118 -0.24 -19.73 -2.04
C PRO A 118 -0.37 -20.12 -0.57
N GLY A 119 -0.02 -19.23 0.36
CA GLY A 119 -0.02 -19.45 1.80
C GLY A 119 -1.29 -20.10 2.35
N ASN A 120 -2.44 -19.63 1.87
CA ASN A 120 -3.75 -20.18 2.19
C ASN A 120 -3.92 -21.69 1.88
N LEU A 121 -3.17 -22.25 0.93
CA LEU A 121 -3.18 -23.68 0.60
C LEU A 121 -2.34 -24.53 1.56
N LEU A 122 -1.42 -23.91 2.30
CA LEU A 122 -0.49 -24.59 3.20
C LEU A 122 -1.09 -24.85 4.58
N ASN A 123 -2.21 -24.20 4.92
CA ASN A 123 -2.94 -24.41 6.16
C ASN A 123 -4.45 -24.53 5.90
N PRO A 124 -4.98 -25.76 5.74
CA PRO A 124 -6.37 -25.98 5.34
C PRO A 124 -7.39 -25.81 6.47
N THR A 125 -6.97 -25.55 7.72
CA THR A 125 -7.91 -25.48 8.86
C THR A 125 -8.64 -24.14 8.96
N THR A 126 -8.06 -23.04 8.48
CA THR A 126 -8.66 -21.70 8.49
C THR A 126 -8.60 -21.02 7.12
N PRO A 127 -9.11 -21.63 6.04
CA PRO A 127 -8.88 -21.14 4.69
C PRO A 127 -9.65 -19.86 4.40
N GLY A 128 -9.09 -18.99 3.58
CA GLY A 128 -9.76 -17.77 3.13
C GLY A 128 -9.65 -16.61 4.13
N VAL A 129 -10.34 -15.50 3.88
CA VAL A 129 -10.27 -14.29 4.71
C VAL A 129 -10.70 -14.62 6.14
N GLN A 130 -9.93 -14.18 7.14
CA GLN A 130 -10.25 -14.44 8.54
C GLN A 130 -11.16 -13.36 9.09
N VAL A 131 -12.27 -13.76 9.71
CA VAL A 131 -13.19 -12.85 10.38
C VAL A 131 -12.93 -12.93 11.88
N LEU A 132 -12.47 -11.83 12.47
CA LEU A 132 -12.17 -11.74 13.88
C LEU A 132 -13.28 -10.97 14.59
N ASP A 133 -13.77 -11.51 15.70
CA ASP A 133 -14.56 -10.78 16.68
C ASP A 133 -13.60 -10.10 17.66
N VAL A 134 -13.67 -8.77 17.71
CA VAL A 134 -12.83 -7.86 18.49
C VAL A 134 -13.68 -7.09 19.51
N SER A 135 -14.84 -7.63 19.91
CA SER A 135 -15.67 -7.09 21.00
C SER A 135 -14.88 -6.92 22.30
N ASN A 136 -13.86 -7.75 22.51
CA ASN A 136 -12.82 -7.55 23.51
C ASN A 136 -11.45 -7.38 22.83
N PRO A 137 -10.97 -6.14 22.62
CA PRO A 137 -9.68 -5.89 21.96
C PRO A 137 -8.47 -6.52 22.65
N ALA A 138 -8.57 -6.84 23.95
CA ALA A 138 -7.50 -7.53 24.68
C ALA A 138 -7.42 -9.03 24.34
N GLN A 139 -8.51 -9.63 23.82
CA GLN A 139 -8.58 -11.04 23.44
C GLN A 139 -9.43 -11.21 22.18
N PRO A 140 -8.95 -10.78 20.99
CA PRO A 140 -9.64 -11.01 19.74
C PRO A 140 -9.75 -12.52 19.46
N VAL A 141 -10.87 -12.96 18.90
CA VAL A 141 -11.12 -14.37 18.58
C VAL A 141 -11.47 -14.55 17.12
N LEU A 142 -11.02 -15.66 16.53
CA LEU A 142 -11.44 -16.06 15.20
C LEU A 142 -12.90 -16.51 15.25
N SER A 143 -13.80 -15.77 14.59
CA SER A 143 -15.23 -16.09 14.49
C SER A 143 -15.47 -17.12 13.38
N THR A 144 -15.04 -16.80 12.16
CA THR A 144 -15.23 -17.64 10.97
C THR A 144 -14.19 -17.32 9.90
N THR A 145 -14.23 -18.03 8.77
CA THR A 145 -13.46 -17.70 7.57
C THR A 145 -14.36 -17.61 6.35
N LEU A 146 -14.00 -16.74 5.40
CA LEU A 146 -14.69 -16.56 4.12
C LEU A 146 -13.89 -17.24 3.02
N ASN A 147 -14.47 -18.23 2.36
CA ASN A 147 -13.74 -19.15 1.49
C ASN A 147 -14.33 -19.27 0.07
N GLU A 148 -15.02 -18.23 -0.40
CA GLU A 148 -15.38 -18.15 -1.82
C GLU A 148 -14.13 -17.95 -2.68
N PRO A 149 -14.16 -18.21 -4.00
CA PRO A 149 -12.97 -18.17 -4.86
C PRO A 149 -12.15 -16.88 -4.74
N ALA A 150 -12.80 -15.71 -4.63
CA ALA A 150 -12.13 -14.43 -4.41
C ALA A 150 -11.33 -14.41 -3.09
N MET A 151 -11.90 -14.97 -2.03
CA MET A 151 -11.32 -14.98 -0.69
C MET A 151 -10.25 -16.06 -0.52
N LEU A 152 -10.35 -17.18 -1.25
CA LEU A 152 -9.36 -18.25 -1.26
C LEU A 152 -8.13 -17.93 -2.12
N GLY A 153 -8.36 -17.27 -3.25
CA GLY A 153 -7.34 -16.95 -4.25
C GLY A 153 -6.32 -15.91 -3.81
N GLY A 154 -6.37 -15.46 -2.55
CA GLY A 154 -5.64 -14.30 -2.05
C GLY A 154 -6.40 -13.03 -2.39
N THR A 155 -6.60 -12.15 -1.43
CA THR A 155 -7.32 -10.88 -1.64
C THR A 155 -6.37 -9.71 -1.85
N TRP A 156 -5.11 -9.86 -1.41
CA TRP A 156 -4.09 -8.82 -1.56
C TRP A 156 -4.65 -7.48 -1.02
N GLU A 157 -4.49 -6.35 -1.72
CA GLU A 157 -5.09 -5.07 -1.30
C GLU A 157 -6.56 -4.88 -1.68
N SER A 158 -7.21 -5.86 -2.32
CA SER A 158 -8.61 -5.67 -2.75
C SER A 158 -9.62 -5.77 -1.60
N LEU A 159 -9.31 -6.35 -0.45
CA LEU A 159 -10.32 -6.51 0.61
C LEU A 159 -10.72 -5.15 1.21
N LYS A 160 -12.00 -4.76 1.07
CA LYS A 160 -12.50 -3.46 1.50
C LYS A 160 -13.89 -3.54 2.13
N VAL A 161 -14.23 -2.54 2.94
CA VAL A 161 -15.53 -2.40 3.60
C VAL A 161 -16.20 -1.09 3.18
N ASN A 162 -17.47 -1.15 2.79
CA ASN A 162 -18.34 0.02 2.77
C ASN A 162 -19.22 0.04 4.04
N LYS A 163 -18.92 0.97 4.96
CA LYS A 163 -19.60 1.06 6.26
C LYS A 163 -21.08 1.44 6.15
N ALA A 164 -21.43 2.30 5.18
CA ALA A 164 -22.79 2.81 5.01
C ALA A 164 -23.76 1.72 4.55
N ARG A 165 -23.35 0.91 3.56
CA ARG A 165 -24.13 -0.23 3.06
C ARG A 165 -23.88 -1.53 3.81
N LYS A 166 -22.92 -1.56 4.75
CA LYS A 166 -22.50 -2.74 5.50
C LYS A 166 -22.11 -3.87 4.54
N LEU A 167 -21.20 -3.55 3.62
CA LEU A 167 -20.68 -4.49 2.64
C LEU A 167 -19.20 -4.74 2.87
N LEU A 168 -18.78 -5.99 2.71
CA LEU A 168 -17.38 -6.40 2.58
C LEU A 168 -17.22 -6.99 1.18
N ALA A 169 -16.22 -6.55 0.42
CA ALA A 169 -15.95 -7.12 -0.89
C ALA A 169 -14.46 -7.25 -1.15
N ALA A 170 -14.12 -8.19 -2.04
CA ALA A 170 -12.77 -8.39 -2.52
C ALA A 170 -12.77 -9.09 -3.87
N THR A 171 -11.62 -9.06 -4.53
CA THR A 171 -11.31 -9.80 -5.74
C THR A 171 -10.17 -10.79 -5.49
N ALA A 172 -10.07 -11.84 -6.31
CA ALA A 172 -8.90 -12.73 -6.24
C ALA A 172 -7.67 -12.05 -6.85
N VAL A 173 -6.55 -12.10 -6.14
CA VAL A 173 -5.22 -11.57 -6.50
C VAL A 173 -4.14 -12.55 -5.98
N PRO A 174 -3.91 -13.67 -6.67
CA PRO A 174 -3.00 -14.72 -6.18
C PRO A 174 -1.52 -14.35 -6.19
N ILE A 175 -1.04 -13.62 -7.20
CA ILE A 175 0.40 -13.29 -7.33
C ILE A 175 0.53 -11.88 -7.89
N ALA A 176 0.34 -10.86 -7.04
CA ALA A 176 0.34 -9.43 -7.40
C ALA A 176 -0.68 -9.02 -8.49
N ALA A 177 -1.32 -9.96 -9.17
CA ALA A 177 -2.37 -9.75 -10.14
C ALA A 177 -3.37 -10.91 -10.05
N GLY A 178 -4.63 -10.64 -10.42
CA GLY A 178 -5.67 -11.64 -10.53
C GLY A 178 -6.76 -11.25 -11.51
N THR A 179 -7.79 -12.09 -11.60
CA THR A 179 -8.85 -11.97 -12.61
C THR A 179 -10.10 -12.73 -12.17
N GLY A 180 -11.25 -12.37 -12.73
CA GLY A 180 -12.41 -13.25 -12.78
C GLY A 180 -13.27 -13.26 -11.52
N TYR A 181 -12.65 -13.32 -10.34
CA TYR A 181 -13.36 -13.63 -9.11
C TYR A 181 -13.55 -12.42 -8.21
N PHE A 182 -14.80 -12.20 -7.83
CA PHE A 182 -15.27 -11.10 -7.01
C PHE A 182 -16.36 -11.63 -6.07
N SER A 183 -16.26 -11.36 -4.78
CA SER A 183 -17.27 -11.76 -3.79
C SER A 183 -17.64 -10.57 -2.94
N VAL A 184 -18.94 -10.36 -2.73
CA VAL A 184 -19.51 -9.30 -1.90
C VAL A 184 -20.41 -9.91 -0.83
N TYR A 185 -20.22 -9.47 0.41
CA TYR A 185 -20.87 -9.98 1.61
C TYR A 185 -21.64 -8.87 2.31
N ASP A 186 -22.79 -9.23 2.87
CA ASP A 186 -23.48 -8.46 3.90
C ASP A 186 -22.79 -8.68 5.24
N ILE A 187 -22.39 -7.60 5.89
CA ILE A 187 -21.73 -7.60 7.21
C ILE A 187 -22.58 -6.91 8.28
N SER A 188 -23.91 -6.91 8.13
CA SER A 188 -24.83 -6.40 9.16
C SER A 188 -24.67 -7.12 10.50
N ASP A 189 -24.35 -8.42 10.45
CA ASP A 189 -23.72 -9.17 11.53
C ASP A 189 -22.24 -9.32 11.17
N CYS A 190 -21.39 -8.46 11.74
CA CYS A 190 -20.01 -8.33 11.29
C CYS A 190 -19.19 -9.61 11.52
N ALA A 191 -19.56 -10.41 12.53
CA ALA A 191 -18.87 -11.63 12.92
C ALA A 191 -19.31 -12.84 12.07
N HIS A 192 -20.42 -12.73 11.34
CA HIS A 192 -20.95 -13.77 10.45
C HIS A 192 -21.33 -13.22 9.07
N PRO A 193 -20.35 -12.77 8.25
CA PRO A 193 -20.63 -12.23 6.92
C PRO A 193 -21.40 -13.22 6.03
N ARG A 194 -22.39 -12.71 5.28
CA ARG A 194 -23.23 -13.52 4.39
C ARG A 194 -22.99 -13.15 2.93
N LEU A 195 -22.55 -14.11 2.12
CA LEU A 195 -22.36 -13.91 0.68
C LEU A 195 -23.66 -13.47 0.00
N LEU A 196 -23.56 -12.46 -0.86
CA LEU A 196 -24.68 -11.91 -1.62
C LEU A 196 -24.67 -12.39 -3.09
N ASN A 197 -23.52 -12.41 -3.77
CA ASN A 197 -23.41 -12.79 -5.19
C ASN A 197 -23.04 -14.26 -5.41
N ARG A 198 -23.96 -15.19 -5.16
CA ARG A 198 -23.69 -16.64 -5.35
C ARG A 198 -23.35 -17.06 -6.81
N GLY A 199 -23.69 -16.23 -7.79
CA GLY A 199 -23.43 -16.49 -9.21
C GLY A 199 -22.22 -15.71 -9.72
N ALA A 200 -22.46 -14.63 -10.47
CA ALA A 200 -21.43 -13.82 -11.11
C ALA A 200 -20.31 -13.41 -10.14
N GLY A 201 -19.08 -13.82 -10.46
CA GLY A 201 -17.87 -13.53 -9.70
C GLY A 201 -17.52 -14.53 -8.58
N SER A 202 -18.49 -15.24 -7.99
CA SER A 202 -18.22 -16.22 -6.92
C SER A 202 -18.44 -17.67 -7.33
N ASP A 203 -19.29 -17.93 -8.32
CA ASP A 203 -19.33 -19.22 -9.00
C ASP A 203 -18.09 -19.33 -9.90
N VAL A 204 -17.32 -20.41 -9.72
CA VAL A 204 -16.12 -20.70 -10.51
C VAL A 204 -16.38 -20.79 -12.02
N THR A 205 -17.63 -21.04 -12.42
CA THR A 205 -18.08 -21.11 -13.80
C THR A 205 -18.57 -19.77 -14.37
N MET A 206 -18.71 -18.73 -13.53
CA MET A 206 -19.20 -17.40 -13.91
C MET A 206 -18.23 -16.26 -13.54
N PRO A 207 -16.97 -16.27 -14.01
CA PRO A 207 -16.04 -15.18 -13.76
C PRO A 207 -16.47 -13.87 -14.45
N LEU A 208 -16.08 -12.74 -13.88
CA LEU A 208 -16.25 -11.40 -14.44
C LEU A 208 -14.99 -10.96 -15.22
N PRO A 209 -15.10 -10.33 -16.40
CA PRO A 209 -13.95 -10.06 -17.25
C PRO A 209 -13.15 -8.81 -16.82
N PHE A 210 -12.42 -8.89 -15.70
CA PHE A 210 -11.51 -7.84 -15.23
C PHE A 210 -10.12 -8.37 -14.86
N ILE A 211 -9.16 -7.45 -14.72
CA ILE A 211 -7.85 -7.67 -14.12
C ILE A 211 -7.83 -6.94 -12.78
N SER A 212 -7.22 -7.55 -11.77
CA SER A 212 -7.26 -7.09 -10.39
C SER A 212 -5.89 -7.04 -9.74
N HIS A 213 -5.73 -6.10 -8.83
CA HIS A 213 -4.63 -5.98 -7.88
C HIS A 213 -5.10 -5.31 -6.59
N GLU A 214 -5.64 -4.08 -6.71
CA GLU A 214 -6.34 -3.39 -5.63
C GLU A 214 -7.82 -3.20 -6.00
N GLY A 215 -8.64 -2.90 -5.00
CA GLY A 215 -10.03 -2.50 -5.18
C GLY A 215 -10.54 -1.64 -4.02
N GLY A 216 -11.76 -1.13 -4.17
CA GLY A 216 -12.33 -0.06 -3.35
C GLY A 216 -13.77 0.26 -3.70
N PHE A 217 -14.52 0.83 -2.77
CA PHE A 217 -15.90 1.24 -3.03
C PHE A 217 -15.95 2.69 -3.51
N SER A 218 -16.99 3.03 -4.28
CA SER A 218 -17.48 4.41 -4.30
C SER A 218 -18.13 4.74 -2.95
N PRO A 219 -18.14 6.01 -2.51
CA PRO A 219 -18.65 6.37 -1.18
C PRO A 219 -20.07 5.87 -0.88
N ASP A 220 -20.94 5.84 -1.89
CA ASP A 220 -22.33 5.36 -1.77
C ASP A 220 -22.47 3.83 -1.69
N GLY A 221 -21.39 3.08 -1.95
CA GLY A 221 -21.35 1.62 -1.96
C GLY A 221 -22.07 0.96 -3.14
N ASN A 222 -22.40 1.71 -4.21
CA ASN A 222 -23.09 1.16 -5.38
C ASN A 222 -22.13 0.72 -6.48
N THR A 223 -20.89 1.20 -6.48
CA THR A 223 -19.85 0.76 -7.40
C THR A 223 -18.64 0.26 -6.62
N TYR A 224 -18.11 -0.89 -7.03
CA TYR A 224 -16.82 -1.40 -6.58
C TYR A 224 -15.80 -1.27 -7.72
N TRP A 225 -14.73 -0.54 -7.47
CA TRP A 225 -13.66 -0.28 -8.41
C TRP A 225 -12.54 -1.29 -8.23
N VAL A 226 -11.95 -1.69 -9.35
CA VAL A 226 -10.82 -2.64 -9.40
C VAL A 226 -9.75 -2.07 -10.31
N SER A 227 -8.54 -1.98 -9.80
CA SER A 227 -7.35 -1.58 -10.55
C SER A 227 -6.48 -2.78 -10.86
N GLY A 228 -5.94 -2.82 -12.08
CA GLY A 228 -5.04 -3.84 -12.57
C GLY A 228 -3.61 -3.31 -12.69
N PRO A 229 -2.59 -4.10 -12.32
CA PRO A 229 -1.22 -3.60 -12.16
C PRO A 229 -0.53 -3.40 -13.51
N ALA A 230 -0.87 -4.20 -14.52
CA ALA A 230 -0.43 -4.03 -15.91
C ALA A 230 -1.41 -4.72 -16.88
N PRO A 231 -1.83 -4.09 -17.98
CA PRO A 231 -1.41 -2.77 -18.48
C PRO A 231 -2.18 -1.57 -17.88
N GLY A 232 -2.59 -1.57 -16.59
CA GLY A 232 -3.27 -0.41 -16.00
C GLY A 232 -4.75 -0.33 -16.37
N PHE A 233 -5.49 -1.44 -16.25
CA PHE A 233 -6.94 -1.43 -16.40
C PHE A 233 -7.60 -0.92 -15.12
N LEU A 234 -8.58 -0.04 -15.25
CA LEU A 234 -9.53 0.29 -14.18
C LEU A 234 -10.89 -0.25 -14.60
N THR A 235 -11.58 -0.92 -13.68
CA THR A 235 -12.91 -1.51 -13.89
C THR A 235 -13.87 -0.99 -12.84
N ALA A 236 -15.07 -0.58 -13.27
CA ALA A 236 -16.20 -0.30 -12.39
C ALA A 236 -17.17 -1.48 -12.41
N ILE A 237 -17.41 -2.07 -11.24
CA ILE A 237 -18.39 -3.14 -11.02
C ILE A 237 -19.59 -2.52 -10.31
N ASP A 238 -20.73 -2.44 -10.98
CA ASP A 238 -22.00 -2.09 -10.35
C ASP A 238 -22.41 -3.18 -9.37
N ILE A 239 -22.68 -2.76 -8.15
CA ILE A 239 -23.16 -3.55 -7.03
C ILE A 239 -24.33 -2.85 -6.34
N SER A 240 -25.05 -1.96 -7.04
CA SER A 240 -26.32 -1.39 -6.56
C SER A 240 -27.25 -2.50 -6.09
N ASN A 241 -27.35 -3.57 -6.89
CA ASN A 241 -27.80 -4.89 -6.47
C ASN A 241 -26.59 -5.83 -6.26
N PRO A 242 -26.11 -6.04 -5.03
CA PRO A 242 -24.92 -6.85 -4.78
C PRO A 242 -25.13 -8.35 -5.06
N ALA A 243 -26.36 -8.82 -5.27
CA ALA A 243 -26.60 -10.20 -5.68
C ALA A 243 -26.29 -10.46 -7.17
N GLU A 244 -26.23 -9.40 -7.99
CA GLU A 244 -26.00 -9.47 -9.43
C GLU A 244 -24.95 -8.43 -9.89
N PRO A 245 -23.66 -8.60 -9.51
CA PRO A 245 -22.62 -7.66 -9.89
C PRO A 245 -22.42 -7.63 -11.41
N ARG A 246 -22.23 -6.43 -11.97
CA ARG A 246 -22.08 -6.22 -13.42
C ARG A 246 -20.98 -5.23 -13.71
N ILE A 247 -20.13 -5.53 -14.69
CA ILE A 247 -19.16 -4.55 -15.18
C ILE A 247 -19.92 -3.49 -16.00
N ILE A 248 -19.83 -2.23 -15.56
CA ILE A 248 -20.50 -1.10 -16.22
C ILE A 248 -19.53 -0.17 -16.95
N TRP A 249 -18.23 -0.25 -16.62
CA TRP A 249 -17.20 0.52 -17.29
C TRP A 249 -15.83 -0.14 -17.15
N GLN A 250 -14.99 -0.06 -18.18
CA GLN A 250 -13.58 -0.42 -18.15
C GLN A 250 -12.78 0.56 -19.00
N GLY A 251 -11.60 0.93 -18.53
CA GLY A 251 -10.71 1.83 -19.26
C GLY A 251 -9.24 1.62 -18.93
N LEU A 252 -8.40 1.99 -19.89
CA LEU A 252 -6.95 2.04 -19.75
C LEU A 252 -6.57 3.46 -19.32
N HIS A 253 -5.81 3.61 -18.24
CA HIS A 253 -5.51 4.92 -17.63
C HIS A 253 -4.01 5.18 -17.41
N GLY A 254 -3.13 4.25 -17.80
CA GLY A 254 -1.69 4.39 -17.61
C GLY A 254 -0.92 3.10 -17.87
N LEU A 255 0.38 3.10 -17.54
CA LEU A 255 1.26 1.93 -17.68
C LEU A 255 1.14 0.93 -16.50
N GLY A 256 0.43 1.31 -15.45
CA GLY A 256 0.09 0.46 -14.32
C GLY A 256 -0.74 1.21 -13.30
N GLY A 257 -1.82 0.58 -12.83
CA GLY A 257 -2.72 1.13 -11.82
C GLY A 257 -2.56 0.38 -10.51
N HIS A 258 -2.61 1.11 -9.41
CA HIS A 258 -2.55 0.59 -8.05
C HIS A 258 -3.82 1.00 -7.29
N GLY A 259 -3.75 1.42 -6.04
CA GLY A 259 -4.91 1.95 -5.32
C GLY A 259 -5.44 3.27 -5.84
N PHE A 260 -6.36 3.83 -5.09
CA PHE A 260 -6.97 5.11 -5.44
C PHE A 260 -7.57 5.79 -4.22
N GLY A 261 -7.99 7.03 -4.38
CA GLY A 261 -8.87 7.74 -3.44
C GLY A 261 -10.04 8.34 -4.18
N ILE A 262 -11.24 8.34 -3.60
CA ILE A 262 -12.43 8.92 -4.21
C ILE A 262 -12.95 10.06 -3.32
N THR A 263 -13.28 11.20 -3.93
CA THR A 263 -13.87 12.33 -3.20
C THR A 263 -15.21 11.93 -2.55
N PRO A 264 -15.62 12.54 -1.43
CA PRO A 264 -16.84 12.14 -0.72
C PRO A 264 -18.13 12.16 -1.56
N ASP A 265 -18.18 12.99 -2.61
CA ASP A 265 -19.30 13.06 -3.55
C ASP A 265 -19.29 11.97 -4.63
N GLY A 266 -18.26 11.12 -4.65
CA GLY A 266 -18.09 10.01 -5.60
C GLY A 266 -17.69 10.43 -7.01
N ASN A 267 -17.43 11.71 -7.27
CA ASN A 267 -17.28 12.21 -8.64
C ASN A 267 -15.84 12.25 -9.14
N ARG A 268 -14.84 12.22 -8.25
CA ARG A 268 -13.43 12.31 -8.63
C ARG A 268 -12.61 11.21 -8.00
N MET A 269 -11.80 10.56 -8.84
CA MET A 269 -10.85 9.55 -8.41
C MET A 269 -9.42 10.08 -8.59
N TYR A 270 -8.61 9.92 -7.55
CA TYR A 270 -7.16 10.08 -7.56
C TYR A 270 -6.55 8.69 -7.64
N LEU A 271 -6.28 8.25 -8.86
CA LEU A 271 -5.81 6.92 -9.17
C LEU A 271 -4.30 6.85 -9.07
N SER A 272 -3.81 5.95 -8.22
CA SER A 272 -2.39 5.72 -8.02
C SER A 272 -1.78 4.99 -9.22
N ASN A 273 -0.62 5.46 -9.67
CA ASN A 273 0.13 4.86 -10.78
C ASN A 273 1.58 4.57 -10.37
N LEU A 274 2.33 4.01 -11.31
CA LEU A 274 3.79 4.01 -11.27
C LEU A 274 4.33 5.46 -11.22
N GLY A 275 4.96 5.82 -10.10
CA GLY A 275 5.62 7.11 -9.89
C GLY A 275 4.70 8.33 -9.91
N GLY A 276 3.42 8.18 -9.53
CA GLY A 276 2.50 9.31 -9.55
C GLY A 276 1.03 8.98 -9.33
N ILE A 277 0.16 9.96 -9.65
CA ILE A 277 -1.30 9.81 -9.69
C ILE A 277 -1.88 10.32 -11.01
N THR A 278 -3.02 9.76 -11.40
CA THR A 278 -3.90 10.28 -12.46
C THR A 278 -5.21 10.71 -11.81
N VAL A 279 -5.68 11.91 -12.15
CA VAL A 279 -6.97 12.42 -11.69
C VAL A 279 -8.03 12.15 -12.74
N LEU A 280 -9.10 11.47 -12.34
CA LEU A 280 -10.21 11.07 -13.21
C LEU A 280 -11.53 11.71 -12.75
N ASP A 281 -12.35 12.14 -13.71
CA ASP A 281 -13.77 12.44 -13.49
C ASP A 281 -14.58 11.15 -13.68
N ILE A 282 -15.08 10.60 -12.57
CA ILE A 282 -15.89 9.38 -12.55
C ILE A 282 -17.39 9.68 -12.36
N SER A 283 -17.80 10.94 -12.48
CA SER A 283 -19.17 11.38 -12.19
C SER A 283 -20.23 10.71 -13.06
N ALA A 284 -19.92 10.34 -14.29
CA ALA A 284 -20.84 9.61 -15.16
C ALA A 284 -21.13 8.19 -14.64
N VAL A 285 -20.12 7.52 -14.10
CA VAL A 285 -20.29 6.21 -13.43
C VAL A 285 -21.09 6.40 -12.14
N GLN A 286 -20.74 7.41 -11.33
CA GLN A 286 -21.39 7.70 -10.06
C GLN A 286 -22.89 8.05 -10.21
N ARG A 287 -23.30 8.68 -11.32
CA ARG A 287 -24.71 8.96 -11.64
C ARG A 287 -25.47 7.77 -12.22
N GLY A 288 -24.78 6.69 -12.61
CA GLY A 288 -25.37 5.55 -13.31
C GLY A 288 -25.75 5.86 -14.77
N ASP A 289 -24.99 6.74 -15.43
CA ASP A 289 -25.25 7.10 -16.83
C ASP A 289 -25.13 5.86 -17.74
N SER A 290 -25.94 5.80 -18.79
CA SER A 290 -25.77 4.77 -19.83
C SER A 290 -24.52 5.06 -20.66
N TYR A 291 -23.61 4.08 -20.76
CA TYR A 291 -22.31 4.22 -21.45
C TYR A 291 -21.45 5.35 -20.87
N PRO A 292 -21.07 5.27 -19.58
CA PRO A 292 -20.37 6.35 -18.91
C PRO A 292 -18.99 6.56 -19.54
N THR A 293 -18.59 7.83 -19.64
CA THR A 293 -17.22 8.21 -19.99
C THR A 293 -16.49 8.65 -18.72
N VAL A 294 -15.21 8.29 -18.60
CA VAL A 294 -14.35 8.70 -17.49
C VAL A 294 -13.20 9.53 -18.06
N PRO A 295 -13.35 10.87 -18.18
CA PRO A 295 -12.28 11.74 -18.63
C PRO A 295 -11.11 11.77 -17.65
N GLN A 296 -9.91 11.81 -18.20
CA GLN A 296 -8.70 12.17 -17.45
C GLN A 296 -8.61 13.69 -17.33
N ILE A 297 -8.42 14.20 -16.11
CA ILE A 297 -8.26 15.63 -15.82
C ILE A 297 -6.78 16.02 -15.92
N ALA A 298 -5.91 15.30 -15.21
CA ALA A 298 -4.48 15.58 -15.14
C ALA A 298 -3.70 14.33 -14.70
N THR A 299 -2.39 14.32 -14.95
CA THR A 299 -1.45 13.35 -14.39
C THR A 299 -0.33 14.09 -13.66
N TYR A 300 0.01 13.63 -12.46
CA TYR A 300 1.09 14.18 -11.65
C TYR A 300 2.10 13.07 -11.39
N LEU A 301 3.33 13.24 -11.88
CA LEU A 301 4.41 12.28 -11.74
C LEU A 301 5.53 12.87 -10.89
N TRP A 302 6.27 12.02 -10.18
CA TRP A 302 7.43 12.42 -9.40
C TRP A 302 8.54 11.37 -9.45
N THR A 303 9.71 11.72 -8.90
CA THR A 303 10.93 10.94 -9.15
C THR A 303 11.32 9.99 -8.01
N ASP A 304 10.81 10.15 -6.80
CA ASP A 304 10.95 9.18 -5.69
C ASP A 304 9.70 8.30 -5.54
N GLY A 305 9.78 7.22 -4.76
CA GLY A 305 8.73 6.20 -4.81
C GLY A 305 8.73 5.46 -6.15
N PHE A 306 8.22 4.24 -6.17
CA PHE A 306 8.04 3.50 -7.42
C PHE A 306 6.58 3.27 -7.73
N PHE A 307 5.82 2.95 -6.70
CA PHE A 307 4.39 2.71 -6.77
C PHE A 307 3.76 3.73 -5.84
N ASN A 308 2.71 4.39 -6.30
CA ASN A 308 1.85 5.11 -5.38
C ASN A 308 0.85 4.08 -4.83
N GLN A 309 0.67 4.02 -3.51
CA GLN A 309 -0.29 3.10 -2.91
C GLN A 309 -1.71 3.60 -3.17
N HIS A 310 -2.12 4.64 -2.47
CA HIS A 310 -3.50 5.14 -2.43
C HIS A 310 -3.52 6.62 -2.04
N SER A 311 -4.68 7.24 -2.19
CA SER A 311 -4.87 8.66 -1.90
C SER A 311 -6.05 8.86 -0.95
N ILE A 312 -5.92 9.82 -0.03
CA ILE A 312 -6.93 10.13 1.00
C ILE A 312 -7.41 11.56 0.81
N PRO A 313 -8.60 11.78 0.22
CA PRO A 313 -9.20 13.10 0.12
C PRO A 313 -9.66 13.62 1.48
N VAL A 314 -9.26 14.85 1.81
CA VAL A 314 -9.62 15.55 3.04
C VAL A 314 -9.92 17.02 2.77
N THR A 315 -10.41 17.72 3.79
CA THR A 315 -10.60 19.17 3.77
C THR A 315 -9.98 19.82 5.01
N TYR A 316 -9.39 21.01 4.84
CA TYR A 316 -9.01 21.91 5.93
C TYR A 316 -9.81 23.21 5.76
N GLY A 317 -10.84 23.39 6.60
CA GLY A 317 -11.94 24.31 6.31
C GLY A 317 -12.58 23.97 4.96
N ASP A 318 -12.71 24.95 4.08
CA ASP A 318 -13.32 24.78 2.75
C ASP A 318 -12.31 24.34 1.66
N LYS A 319 -11.03 24.16 2.01
CA LYS A 319 -9.98 23.83 1.04
C LYS A 319 -9.75 22.32 0.95
N PRO A 320 -9.82 21.71 -0.25
CA PRO A 320 -9.60 20.29 -0.41
C PRO A 320 -8.11 19.96 -0.58
N TYR A 321 -7.69 18.87 0.06
CA TYR A 321 -6.35 18.32 -0.03
C TYR A 321 -6.42 16.81 -0.28
N ILE A 322 -5.32 16.22 -0.75
CA ILE A 322 -5.14 14.77 -0.69
C ILE A 322 -3.83 14.44 0.02
N PHE A 323 -3.83 13.39 0.83
CA PHE A 323 -2.61 12.69 1.24
C PHE A 323 -2.42 11.51 0.29
N THR A 324 -1.34 11.48 -0.47
CA THR A 324 -1.02 10.38 -1.37
C THR A 324 0.23 9.65 -0.87
N VAL A 325 0.12 8.33 -0.73
CA VAL A 325 1.10 7.50 -0.03
C VAL A 325 1.93 6.75 -1.06
N ASP A 326 3.26 6.88 -1.03
CA ASP A 326 4.13 6.12 -1.92
C ASP A 326 4.63 4.85 -1.26
N GLU A 327 4.43 3.74 -1.97
CA GLU A 327 4.97 2.44 -1.65
C GLU A 327 6.37 2.31 -2.25
N THR A 328 7.32 1.89 -1.41
CA THR A 328 8.74 1.65 -1.72
C THR A 328 9.51 2.90 -2.21
N GLY A 329 10.78 2.72 -2.54
CA GLY A 329 11.58 3.73 -3.25
C GLY A 329 11.89 4.99 -2.44
N GLY A 330 11.62 4.99 -1.12
CA GLY A 330 11.84 6.14 -0.24
C GLY A 330 10.90 7.33 -0.52
N GLY A 331 9.70 7.09 -1.05
CA GLY A 331 8.77 8.11 -1.57
C GLY A 331 7.90 8.84 -0.53
N GLY A 332 7.76 8.29 0.68
CA GLY A 332 7.03 8.92 1.79
C GLY A 332 5.56 9.21 1.46
N ILE A 333 5.01 10.26 2.06
CA ILE A 333 3.64 10.73 1.78
C ILE A 333 3.75 12.14 1.20
N LYS A 334 2.97 12.43 0.17
CA LYS A 334 2.86 13.76 -0.43
C LYS A 334 1.48 14.33 -0.11
N VAL A 335 1.44 15.60 0.28
CA VAL A 335 0.20 16.34 0.51
C VAL A 335 0.02 17.31 -0.64
N PHE A 336 -1.09 17.18 -1.36
CA PHE A 336 -1.44 18.08 -2.46
C PHE A 336 -2.57 19.01 -2.06
N ASP A 337 -2.45 20.29 -2.40
CA ASP A 337 -3.61 21.18 -2.55
C ASP A 337 -4.30 20.83 -3.88
N VAL A 338 -5.59 20.49 -3.81
CA VAL A 338 -6.39 20.05 -4.96
C VAL A 338 -7.61 20.94 -5.18
N ALA A 339 -7.55 22.21 -4.74
CA ALA A 339 -8.60 23.20 -5.01
C ALA A 339 -8.89 23.33 -6.51
N ASP A 340 -7.83 23.27 -7.34
CA ASP A 340 -7.92 22.99 -8.76
C ASP A 340 -7.24 21.63 -9.07
N PRO A 341 -8.00 20.56 -9.33
CA PRO A 341 -7.44 19.24 -9.64
C PRO A 341 -6.63 19.20 -10.95
N ALA A 342 -6.83 20.17 -11.84
CA ALA A 342 -6.10 20.27 -13.10
C ALA A 342 -4.74 20.97 -12.92
N HIS A 343 -4.55 21.67 -11.80
CA HIS A 343 -3.32 22.37 -11.43
C HIS A 343 -3.01 22.21 -9.93
N ALA A 344 -2.92 20.97 -9.47
CA ALA A 344 -2.64 20.62 -8.09
C ALA A 344 -1.15 20.80 -7.76
N GLU A 345 -0.85 21.17 -6.51
CA GLU A 345 0.51 21.44 -6.06
C GLU A 345 0.84 20.63 -4.80
N ILE A 346 2.07 20.10 -4.72
CA ILE A 346 2.59 19.49 -3.50
C ILE A 346 2.90 20.59 -2.50
N VAL A 347 2.19 20.60 -1.38
CA VAL A 347 2.37 21.57 -0.29
C VAL A 347 3.19 21.02 0.88
N GLN A 348 3.24 19.69 1.04
CA GLN A 348 4.01 19.05 2.11
C GLN A 348 4.45 17.63 1.75
N LYS A 349 5.53 17.16 2.40
CA LYS A 349 6.01 15.77 2.34
C LYS A 349 6.23 15.24 3.75
N ILE A 350 5.81 14.01 4.02
CA ILE A 350 6.03 13.31 5.28
C ILE A 350 7.02 12.18 5.01
N LYS A 351 8.19 12.26 5.63
CA LYS A 351 9.24 11.23 5.58
C LYS A 351 9.79 10.95 6.96
N LEU A 352 10.18 9.71 7.20
CA LEU A 352 11.03 9.34 8.33
C LEU A 352 12.49 9.56 7.96
N GLU A 353 13.35 9.74 8.98
CA GLU A 353 14.79 9.92 8.75
C GLU A 353 15.40 8.79 7.90
N ILE A 354 14.99 7.53 8.11
CA ILE A 354 15.52 6.37 7.37
C ILE A 354 15.24 6.38 5.86
N GLN A 355 14.29 7.18 5.39
CA GLN A 355 13.95 7.33 3.97
C GLN A 355 14.67 8.49 3.30
N LEU A 356 15.35 9.35 4.06
CA LEU A 356 16.01 10.50 3.47
C LEU A 356 17.13 10.06 2.52
N PRO A 357 17.39 10.81 1.43
CA PRO A 357 18.43 10.47 0.47
C PRO A 357 19.81 10.22 1.10
N ALA A 358 20.14 10.96 2.16
CA ALA A 358 21.39 10.81 2.89
C ALA A 358 21.53 9.45 3.60
N ASN A 359 20.40 8.82 3.95
CA ASN A 359 20.33 7.65 4.79
C ASN A 359 20.03 6.35 4.01
N THR A 360 19.91 6.43 2.69
CA THR A 360 19.63 5.26 1.80
C THR A 360 20.63 4.12 1.97
N ALA A 361 21.91 4.39 2.25
CA ALA A 361 22.89 3.35 2.55
C ALA A 361 22.66 2.68 3.92
N ALA A 362 22.24 3.44 4.94
CA ALA A 362 21.87 2.90 6.25
C ALA A 362 20.58 2.08 6.17
N ASN A 363 19.61 2.55 5.39
CA ASN A 363 18.38 1.82 5.07
C ASN A 363 18.71 0.44 4.46
N LEU A 364 19.51 0.38 3.39
CA LEU A 364 19.91 -0.90 2.80
C LEU A 364 20.72 -1.77 3.78
N ARG A 365 21.54 -1.18 4.64
CA ARG A 365 22.29 -1.90 5.68
C ARG A 365 21.33 -2.64 6.64
N SER A 366 20.30 -1.96 7.13
CA SER A 366 19.36 -2.48 8.12
C SER A 366 18.26 -3.37 7.53
N SER A 367 17.89 -3.15 6.26
CA SER A 367 16.86 -3.95 5.58
C SER A 367 17.32 -5.35 5.17
N GLN A 368 18.62 -5.65 5.22
CA GLN A 368 19.16 -6.95 4.82
C GLN A 368 18.68 -8.08 5.72
N GLY A 369 18.38 -9.23 5.11
CA GLY A 369 17.64 -10.34 5.71
C GLY A 369 16.14 -10.06 5.94
N GLY A 370 15.63 -8.91 5.49
CA GLY A 370 14.23 -8.49 5.64
C GLY A 370 13.39 -8.58 4.35
N SER A 371 13.87 -9.28 3.33
CA SER A 371 13.16 -9.49 2.05
C SER A 371 12.94 -8.20 1.23
N VAL A 372 11.96 -8.22 0.32
CA VAL A 372 11.75 -7.27 -0.78
C VAL A 372 11.45 -5.83 -0.32
N PHE A 373 10.56 -5.67 0.66
CA PHE A 373 10.11 -4.39 1.22
C PHE A 373 10.95 -3.97 2.44
N SER A 374 10.92 -2.68 2.81
CA SER A 374 11.78 -2.14 3.85
C SER A 374 11.12 -1.07 4.73
N TYR A 375 11.37 0.21 4.49
CA TYR A 375 11.03 1.32 5.39
C TYR A 375 10.17 2.38 4.69
N ASP A 376 9.18 1.95 3.91
CA ASP A 376 8.25 2.83 3.21
C ASP A 376 6.82 2.71 3.75
N PRO A 377 5.99 3.77 3.61
CA PRO A 377 4.59 3.69 3.99
C PRO A 377 3.83 2.83 2.98
N HIS A 378 2.74 2.21 3.44
CA HIS A 378 1.85 1.43 2.58
C HIS A 378 0.45 2.01 2.65
N TYR A 379 -0.30 1.78 3.74
CA TYR A 379 -1.57 2.46 3.96
C TYR A 379 -1.49 3.54 5.03
N CYS A 380 -2.34 4.54 4.89
CA CYS A 380 -2.60 5.53 5.92
C CYS A 380 -4.10 5.71 6.11
N VAL A 381 -4.48 6.18 7.28
CA VAL A 381 -5.86 6.48 7.68
C VAL A 381 -5.83 7.83 8.37
N VAL A 382 -6.70 8.75 7.98
CA VAL A 382 -6.96 9.96 8.77
C VAL A 382 -8.07 9.67 9.77
N ASP A 383 -8.03 10.32 10.94
CA ASP A 383 -9.03 10.13 11.98
C ASP A 383 -10.42 10.66 11.61
N ARG A 384 -10.50 11.63 10.68
CA ARG A 384 -11.72 12.14 10.07
C ARG A 384 -11.43 12.87 8.75
N PRO A 385 -12.39 12.94 7.81
CA PRO A 385 -12.15 13.56 6.49
C PRO A 385 -12.12 15.10 6.52
N ALA A 386 -12.82 15.73 7.46
CA ALA A 386 -12.88 17.19 7.59
C ALA A 386 -12.07 17.64 8.81
N ASP A 387 -11.13 18.56 8.58
CA ASP A 387 -10.17 19.06 9.55
C ASP A 387 -9.50 17.92 10.35
N PRO A 388 -8.85 16.95 9.69
CA PRO A 388 -8.22 15.83 10.37
C PRO A 388 -7.23 16.30 11.44
N THR A 389 -7.12 15.55 12.54
CA THR A 389 -6.14 15.87 13.59
C THR A 389 -4.95 14.92 13.59
N ALA A 390 -5.17 13.69 13.17
CA ALA A 390 -4.14 12.66 13.16
C ALA A 390 -4.17 11.83 11.88
N LEU A 391 -2.98 11.41 11.46
CA LEU A 391 -2.75 10.45 10.39
C LEU A 391 -2.02 9.25 10.98
N ALA A 392 -2.63 8.07 10.92
CA ALA A 392 -1.96 6.82 11.24
C ALA A 392 -1.53 6.14 9.95
N CYS A 393 -0.32 5.61 9.89
CA CYS A 393 0.23 4.93 8.73
C CYS A 393 0.90 3.61 9.11
N SER A 394 0.67 2.59 8.30
CA SER A 394 1.50 1.40 8.27
C SER A 394 2.72 1.68 7.42
N TRP A 395 3.89 1.31 7.93
CA TRP A 395 5.17 1.76 7.42
C TRP A 395 6.15 0.59 7.29
N GLU A 396 5.69 -0.51 6.71
CA GLU A 396 6.49 -1.71 6.46
C GLU A 396 7.28 -2.13 7.73
N SER A 397 8.62 -2.18 7.64
CA SER A 397 9.53 -2.53 8.75
C SER A 397 9.65 -1.44 9.81
N SER A 398 9.19 -0.22 9.53
CA SER A 398 9.06 0.86 10.51
C SER A 398 7.79 0.72 11.36
N GLY A 399 6.94 -0.27 11.13
CA GLY A 399 5.77 -0.52 11.99
C GLY A 399 4.61 0.44 11.76
N ILE A 400 3.86 0.75 12.81
CA ILE A 400 2.73 1.68 12.78
C ILE A 400 3.18 3.04 13.30
N ARG A 401 2.91 4.11 12.55
CA ARG A 401 3.34 5.49 12.81
C ARG A 401 2.13 6.39 12.92
N VAL A 402 2.13 7.34 13.84
CA VAL A 402 1.04 8.32 14.00
C VAL A 402 1.60 9.73 13.99
N PHE A 403 1.01 10.59 13.18
CA PHE A 403 1.42 11.98 12.99
C PHE A 403 0.29 12.92 13.39
N ASP A 404 0.65 14.02 14.06
CA ASP A 404 -0.21 15.19 14.19
C ASP A 404 -0.21 15.95 12.87
N ILE A 405 -1.39 16.13 12.28
CA ILE A 405 -1.58 16.80 11.00
C ILE A 405 -2.51 18.01 11.09
N ARG A 406 -2.81 18.50 12.30
CA ARG A 406 -3.72 19.66 12.48
C ARG A 406 -3.28 20.92 11.72
N ASP A 407 -1.98 21.08 11.52
CA ASP A 407 -1.37 22.13 10.70
C ASP A 407 -0.39 21.48 9.72
N LEU A 408 -0.71 21.57 8.42
CA LEU A 408 0.12 21.01 7.34
C LEU A 408 1.54 21.60 7.27
N ASN A 409 1.76 22.78 7.86
CA ASN A 409 3.10 23.38 7.94
C ASN A 409 3.90 22.88 9.14
N ARG A 410 3.27 22.14 10.05
CA ARG A 410 3.84 21.71 11.34
C ARG A 410 3.50 20.26 11.67
N ILE A 411 3.65 19.38 10.69
CA ILE A 411 3.46 17.94 10.87
C ILE A 411 4.58 17.37 11.75
N SER A 412 4.23 16.53 12.72
CA SER A 412 5.20 15.82 13.57
C SER A 412 4.72 14.42 13.93
N GLU A 413 5.65 13.48 14.06
CA GLU A 413 5.34 12.16 14.61
C GLU A 413 5.00 12.31 16.11
N ILE A 414 3.94 11.66 16.56
CA ILE A 414 3.47 11.73 17.96
C ILE A 414 3.50 10.37 18.67
N ALA A 415 3.42 9.27 17.91
CA ALA A 415 3.46 7.92 18.45
C ALA A 415 3.91 6.91 17.38
N TYR A 416 4.42 5.77 17.82
CA TYR A 416 4.68 4.62 16.96
C TYR A 416 4.69 3.30 17.72
N TYR A 417 4.44 2.22 17.01
CA TYR A 417 4.55 0.84 17.50
C TYR A 417 5.09 -0.04 16.38
N ASN A 418 6.30 -0.54 16.56
CA ASN A 418 6.92 -1.53 15.71
C ASN A 418 6.89 -2.88 16.43
N PRO A 419 6.11 -3.86 15.95
CA PRO A 419 5.84 -5.08 16.70
C PRO A 419 7.11 -5.95 16.88
N PRO A 420 7.10 -6.88 17.86
CA PRO A 420 8.18 -7.84 18.01
C PRO A 420 8.48 -8.62 16.72
N ALA A 421 9.75 -8.67 16.34
CA ALA A 421 10.22 -9.54 15.27
C ALA A 421 9.89 -11.03 15.54
N GLN A 422 9.50 -11.76 14.50
CA GLN A 422 9.06 -13.16 14.58
C GLN A 422 10.15 -14.14 14.11
N THR A 423 11.38 -13.89 14.55
CA THR A 423 12.56 -14.59 14.04
C THR A 423 12.43 -16.11 14.10
N GLY A 424 12.69 -16.77 12.96
CA GLY A 424 12.63 -18.23 12.81
C GLY A 424 11.23 -18.84 12.70
N LYS A 425 10.16 -18.04 12.65
CA LYS A 425 8.77 -18.53 12.48
C LYS A 425 8.32 -18.69 11.02
N ASN A 426 9.22 -18.65 10.04
CA ASN A 426 8.88 -18.61 8.61
C ASN A 426 7.87 -19.68 8.15
N VAL A 427 7.96 -20.90 8.68
CA VAL A 427 7.07 -22.02 8.29
C VAL A 427 5.73 -22.05 9.02
N GLN A 428 5.59 -21.27 10.11
CA GLN A 428 4.36 -21.20 10.92
C GLN A 428 3.39 -20.15 10.35
N LEU A 429 3.93 -19.08 9.79
CA LEU A 429 3.18 -17.90 9.35
C LEU A 429 2.74 -18.02 7.89
N THR A 430 1.88 -19.00 7.63
CA THR A 430 1.42 -19.34 6.28
C THR A 430 0.62 -18.23 5.58
N ASN A 431 0.06 -17.26 6.29
CA ASN A 431 -0.61 -16.08 5.73
C ASN A 431 0.25 -14.80 5.79
N SER A 432 1.53 -14.90 6.19
CA SER A 432 2.45 -13.77 6.17
C SER A 432 3.12 -13.62 4.80
N PRO A 433 2.88 -12.52 4.05
CA PRO A 433 3.65 -12.23 2.83
C PRO A 433 5.15 -12.06 3.13
N HIS A 434 5.51 -11.56 4.32
CA HIS A 434 6.90 -11.43 4.73
C HIS A 434 7.58 -12.80 4.92
N ALA A 435 6.92 -13.73 5.62
CA ALA A 435 7.41 -15.09 5.80
C ALA A 435 7.55 -15.86 4.47
N LEU A 436 6.58 -15.73 3.57
CA LEU A 436 6.61 -16.43 2.28
C LEU A 436 7.56 -15.80 1.27
N SER A 437 7.78 -14.48 1.32
CA SER A 437 8.73 -13.79 0.44
C SER A 437 10.19 -13.88 0.91
N SER A 438 10.42 -14.28 2.17
CA SER A 438 11.74 -14.41 2.80
C SER A 438 12.68 -15.44 2.14
N LEU A 439 12.39 -15.94 0.94
CA LEU A 439 13.39 -16.61 0.09
C LEU A 439 14.47 -15.62 -0.38
N ILE A 440 14.10 -14.35 -0.55
CA ILE A 440 15.00 -13.26 -0.92
C ILE A 440 15.49 -12.58 0.37
N GLY A 441 16.80 -12.40 0.51
CA GLY A 441 17.38 -11.72 1.68
C GLY A 441 17.67 -10.23 1.47
N VAL A 442 17.59 -9.74 0.23
CA VAL A 442 17.86 -8.34 -0.11
C VAL A 442 16.58 -7.56 -0.39
N SER A 443 16.54 -6.30 0.03
CA SER A 443 15.48 -5.39 -0.42
C SER A 443 15.74 -4.98 -1.87
N LEU A 444 14.83 -5.39 -2.75
CA LEU A 444 14.95 -5.13 -4.18
C LEU A 444 14.67 -3.66 -4.52
N PHE A 445 13.83 -3.00 -3.73
CA PHE A 445 13.39 -1.63 -4.02
C PHE A 445 14.33 -0.55 -3.49
N ASN A 446 15.30 -0.89 -2.64
CA ASN A 446 16.28 0.07 -2.10
C ASN A 446 17.48 0.35 -3.02
N PHE A 447 17.67 -0.43 -4.09
CA PHE A 447 18.83 -0.26 -4.96
C PHE A 447 18.81 1.02 -5.79
N VAL A 448 17.66 1.45 -6.33
CA VAL A 448 17.58 2.68 -7.13
C VAL A 448 17.72 3.93 -6.26
N PRO A 449 17.03 4.07 -5.10
CA PRO A 449 17.27 5.18 -4.19
C PRO A 449 18.73 5.28 -3.76
N LEU A 450 19.38 4.14 -3.45
CA LEU A 450 20.80 4.10 -3.14
C LEU A 450 21.65 4.57 -4.33
N ALA A 451 21.44 4.00 -5.52
CA ALA A 451 22.21 4.37 -6.71
C ALA A 451 22.11 5.88 -6.98
N ARG A 452 20.90 6.45 -6.91
CA ARG A 452 20.67 7.89 -7.02
C ARG A 452 21.43 8.65 -5.94
N GLY A 453 21.29 8.28 -4.68
CA GLY A 453 21.98 8.93 -3.56
C GLY A 453 23.50 8.93 -3.71
N VAL A 454 24.08 7.88 -4.29
CA VAL A 454 25.51 7.79 -4.63
C VAL A 454 25.87 8.72 -5.79
N PHE A 455 25.09 8.70 -6.88
CA PHE A 455 25.32 9.58 -8.05
C PHE A 455 25.22 11.06 -7.68
N GLU A 456 24.32 11.42 -6.77
CA GLU A 456 24.13 12.79 -6.27
C GLU A 456 25.10 13.18 -5.15
N GLY A 457 25.97 12.26 -4.69
CA GLY A 457 26.92 12.49 -3.60
C GLY A 457 26.26 12.70 -2.23
N LYS A 458 25.01 12.25 -2.05
CA LYS A 458 24.24 12.38 -0.82
C LYS A 458 24.50 11.26 0.19
N THR A 459 24.95 10.08 -0.27
CA THR A 459 25.21 8.93 0.61
C THR A 459 26.52 8.23 0.27
N ASP A 460 27.13 7.58 1.27
CA ASP A 460 28.33 6.75 1.09
C ASP A 460 27.93 5.28 0.97
N PRO A 461 28.13 4.63 -0.20
CA PRO A 461 27.71 3.26 -0.42
C PRO A 461 28.44 2.25 0.49
N ARG A 462 29.58 2.64 1.09
CA ARG A 462 30.31 1.77 2.03
C ARG A 462 29.51 1.48 3.29
N VAL A 463 28.59 2.36 3.68
CA VAL A 463 27.73 2.19 4.85
C VAL A 463 26.74 1.02 4.68
N ALA A 464 26.34 0.74 3.43
CA ALA A 464 25.43 -0.37 3.10
C ALA A 464 26.02 -1.75 3.44
N PHE A 465 27.36 -1.85 3.53
CA PHE A 465 28.03 -3.06 3.98
C PHE A 465 28.03 -3.11 5.52
N GLY A 466 27.15 -3.95 6.07
CA GLY A 466 27.03 -4.14 7.51
C GLY A 466 27.15 -5.58 7.97
N PRO A 467 26.87 -5.84 9.26
CA PRO A 467 26.98 -7.18 9.83
C PRO A 467 25.99 -8.16 9.19
N ARG A 468 25.01 -7.66 8.43
CA ARG A 468 24.01 -8.43 7.68
C ARG A 468 24.30 -8.53 6.17
N ALA A 469 25.47 -8.06 5.71
CA ALA A 469 25.88 -8.02 4.29
C ALA A 469 25.80 -9.37 3.54
N GLY A 470 25.94 -10.49 4.27
CA GLY A 470 25.88 -11.84 3.70
C GLY A 470 24.47 -12.42 3.58
N MET A 471 23.44 -11.74 4.09
CA MET A 471 22.07 -12.26 4.14
C MET A 471 21.33 -12.00 2.82
N VAL A 472 21.80 -12.62 1.74
CA VAL A 472 21.26 -12.42 0.39
C VAL A 472 20.10 -13.38 0.03
N ALA A 473 19.93 -14.44 0.81
CA ALA A 473 18.87 -15.43 0.70
C ALA A 473 18.42 -15.86 2.10
N PHE A 474 17.19 -16.36 2.20
CA PHE A 474 16.60 -16.86 3.45
C PHE A 474 16.54 -15.79 4.55
N GLY A 475 15.64 -14.81 4.36
CA GLY A 475 15.28 -13.81 5.36
C GLY A 475 14.86 -14.45 6.69
N ASP A 476 15.20 -13.77 7.79
CA ASP A 476 15.16 -14.33 9.14
C ASP A 476 14.00 -13.81 9.99
N LEU A 477 13.08 -13.00 9.42
CA LEU A 477 11.98 -12.35 10.14
C LEU A 477 12.44 -11.56 11.36
N SER A 478 13.59 -10.89 11.25
CA SER A 478 14.13 -10.01 12.30
C SER A 478 13.52 -8.60 12.33
N ALA A 479 12.55 -8.34 11.46
CA ALA A 479 11.58 -7.24 11.49
C ALA A 479 10.22 -7.81 11.05
N ASP A 480 9.17 -6.99 11.00
CA ASP A 480 7.84 -7.37 10.47
C ASP A 480 7.41 -6.34 9.42
N TRP A 481 6.63 -6.75 8.41
CA TRP A 481 6.04 -5.85 7.44
C TRP A 481 4.62 -5.46 7.84
N CYS A 482 4.45 -4.22 8.27
CA CYS A 482 3.14 -3.64 8.52
C CYS A 482 2.63 -2.93 7.26
N PHE A 483 1.63 -3.53 6.61
CA PHE A 483 1.04 -3.04 5.36
C PHE A 483 -0.42 -2.57 5.54
N SER A 484 -1.11 -3.10 6.53
CA SER A 484 -2.55 -2.91 6.74
C SER A 484 -2.92 -1.48 7.13
N PRO A 485 -4.06 -0.92 6.68
CA PRO A 485 -4.56 0.36 7.17
C PRO A 485 -4.70 0.37 8.71
N PRO A 486 -4.05 1.31 9.42
CA PRO A 486 -4.19 1.46 10.87
C PRO A 486 -5.43 2.29 11.22
N GLU A 487 -6.57 1.63 11.40
CA GLU A 487 -7.84 2.31 11.58
C GLU A 487 -8.04 2.79 13.03
N PHE A 488 -8.49 4.04 13.21
CA PHE A 488 -8.78 4.59 14.54
C PHE A 488 -10.09 4.05 15.12
N HIS A 489 -10.07 3.61 16.37
CA HIS A 489 -11.23 3.12 17.14
C HIS A 489 -11.25 3.81 18.51
N GLY A 490 -11.79 5.02 18.56
CA GLY A 490 -11.59 5.91 19.71
C GLY A 490 -10.10 6.20 19.87
N ASN A 491 -9.54 5.86 21.02
CA ASN A 491 -8.11 6.04 21.30
C ASN A 491 -7.26 4.79 20.97
N GLN A 492 -7.85 3.82 20.26
CA GLN A 492 -7.13 2.65 19.77
C GLN A 492 -6.84 2.77 18.27
N ILE A 493 -5.84 2.03 17.82
CA ILE A 493 -5.57 1.74 16.42
C ILE A 493 -5.70 0.23 16.22
N TRP A 494 -6.54 -0.19 15.28
CA TRP A 494 -6.69 -1.59 14.90
C TRP A 494 -6.06 -1.80 13.53
N THR A 495 -5.21 -2.82 13.41
CA THR A 495 -4.42 -3.06 12.21
C THR A 495 -3.89 -4.50 12.18
N SER A 496 -3.21 -4.88 11.10
CA SER A 496 -2.43 -6.11 11.06
C SER A 496 -1.02 -5.85 10.50
N CYS A 497 -0.06 -6.62 11.01
CA CYS A 497 1.24 -6.76 10.38
C CYS A 497 1.42 -8.20 9.91
N SER A 498 2.24 -8.37 8.88
CA SER A 498 2.39 -9.63 8.14
C SER A 498 2.67 -10.81 9.08
N ASP A 499 3.61 -10.64 10.00
CA ASP A 499 4.06 -11.70 10.90
C ASP A 499 3.29 -11.72 12.22
N ASN A 500 2.97 -10.56 12.80
CA ASN A 500 2.29 -10.49 14.10
C ASN A 500 0.77 -10.66 14.02
N GLY A 501 0.19 -10.68 12.82
CA GLY A 501 -1.26 -10.79 12.63
C GLY A 501 -2.00 -9.53 13.07
N PHE A 502 -3.25 -9.71 13.51
CA PHE A 502 -4.08 -8.60 13.97
C PHE A 502 -3.60 -8.07 15.32
N MET A 503 -3.65 -6.75 15.50
CA MET A 503 -3.29 -6.05 16.72
C MET A 503 -4.26 -4.90 17.01
N ALA A 504 -4.69 -4.81 18.26
CA ALA A 504 -5.32 -3.62 18.83
C ALA A 504 -4.28 -2.87 19.67
N LEU A 505 -3.99 -1.64 19.28
CA LEU A 505 -2.97 -0.78 19.88
C LEU A 505 -3.64 0.38 20.60
N GLN A 506 -3.20 0.69 21.82
CA GLN A 506 -3.67 1.84 22.60
C GLN A 506 -2.72 3.02 22.40
N LEU A 507 -3.24 4.15 21.93
CA LEU A 507 -2.53 5.43 21.95
C LEU A 507 -2.61 6.05 23.34
N ASP A 508 -1.57 6.79 23.73
CA ASP A 508 -1.54 7.53 24.98
C ASP A 508 -2.44 8.78 24.90
N ASP A 509 -3.33 8.96 25.89
CA ASP A 509 -4.28 10.09 25.97
C ASP A 509 -3.58 11.47 26.01
N THR A 510 -2.28 11.51 26.33
CA THR A 510 -1.50 12.76 26.38
C THR A 510 -1.06 13.24 25.00
N VAL A 511 -0.99 12.36 24.00
CA VAL A 511 -0.55 12.72 22.64
C VAL A 511 -1.68 12.72 21.62
N TYR A 512 -2.74 11.94 21.85
CA TYR A 512 -3.91 11.92 20.98
C TYR A 512 -5.19 11.89 21.82
N GLN A 513 -6.17 12.69 21.41
CA GLN A 513 -7.51 12.67 21.96
C GLN A 513 -8.49 12.47 20.80
N PRO A 514 -9.29 11.39 20.82
CA PRO A 514 -10.24 11.11 19.75
C PRO A 514 -11.22 12.28 19.60
N PRO A 515 -11.38 12.83 18.39
CA PRO A 515 -12.37 13.87 18.19
C PRO A 515 -13.78 13.30 18.33
N ALA A 516 -14.73 14.12 18.80
CA ALA A 516 -16.12 13.69 18.97
C ALA A 516 -16.79 13.21 17.67
N ASN A 517 -16.31 13.69 16.52
CA ASN A 517 -16.74 13.32 15.18
C ASN A 517 -15.74 12.40 14.46
N GLN A 518 -14.99 11.58 15.19
CA GLN A 518 -14.06 10.61 14.60
C GLN A 518 -14.79 9.72 13.59
N ALA A 519 -14.28 9.68 12.37
CA ALA A 519 -14.84 8.97 11.24
C ALA A 519 -13.68 8.52 10.35
N PRO A 520 -12.93 7.50 10.78
CA PRO A 520 -11.68 7.14 10.15
C PRO A 520 -11.90 6.71 8.69
N THR A 521 -11.02 7.16 7.82
CA THR A 521 -11.07 6.86 6.39
C THR A 521 -9.68 6.81 5.77
N TYR A 522 -9.51 5.90 4.82
CA TYR A 522 -8.37 5.80 3.92
C TYR A 522 -8.75 6.15 2.47
N GLY A 523 -9.89 6.83 2.25
CA GLY A 523 -10.25 7.39 0.95
C GLY A 523 -11.04 6.49 0.00
N GLN A 524 -11.51 5.31 0.42
CA GLN A 524 -12.30 4.37 -0.40
C GLN A 524 -13.42 3.70 0.42
#